data_AF-A0A0D7AM30-F1
#
_entry.id   AF-A0A0D7AM30-F1
#
_cell.length_a   1.000
_cell.length_b   1.000
_cell.length_c   1.000
_cell.angle_alpha   90.00
_cell.angle_beta   90.00
_cell.angle_gamma   90.00
#
_symmetry.space_group_name_H-M   'P 1'
#
loop_
_entity.id
_entity.type
_entity.pdbx_description
1 polymer ?
#
loop_
_entity_poly.entity_id
_entity_poly.type
_entity_poly.pdbx_seq_one_letter_code
_entity_poly.pdbx_strand_id
1 'polypeptide(L)'
;MKYPIANTNYIIEKYGKDIGLAYDIMCKFMKTLSRSSIASKVKDSGLIGVVPAFHGHAHSRSCQIWWHPRYVQGVGRADLEECERLFSKSNELASGTRMCSAFHRRQQIVEFLDFHDCDKYATHGTFLFNNYRAALRTIADSGFQLRLLEEKLHTSAADYQRHLDEERAYFQGLLKEPPEVSQRFEYLEALERLQKAEMESLTARAAYRAFNEAYERGGSFEGSAGKIKSNYTRTANRLSLVDDEVARIEDVMGITERWRPDSPEYLACRKELTERQYRRALDELERLVVQRLMELTKLNMSGVGM
;
A
#
# COMPACT_ATOMS: atom_id res chain seq x y z
N MET A 1 -0.14 -3.29 13.88
CA MET A 1 -1.53 -2.82 13.97
C MET A 1 -2.33 -3.84 14.76
N LYS A 2 -2.42 -3.74 16.11
CA LYS A 2 -2.95 -4.83 16.96
C LYS A 2 -4.48 -4.80 17.11
N TYR A 3 -5.06 -3.64 17.40
CA TYR A 3 -6.50 -3.51 17.68
C TYR A 3 -7.41 -3.85 16.48
N PRO A 4 -7.16 -3.37 15.24
CA PRO A 4 -8.01 -3.72 14.11
C PRO A 4 -7.99 -5.23 13.80
N ILE A 5 -6.85 -5.91 14.03
CA ILE A 5 -6.75 -7.37 13.86
C ILE A 5 -7.61 -8.08 14.90
N ALA A 6 -7.52 -7.67 16.18
CA ALA A 6 -8.34 -8.24 17.24
C ALA A 6 -9.84 -8.02 16.99
N ASN A 7 -10.24 -6.83 16.53
CA ASN A 7 -11.63 -6.53 16.16
C ASN A 7 -12.10 -7.41 14.99
N THR A 8 -11.27 -7.58 13.96
CA THR A 8 -11.59 -8.47 12.83
C THR A 8 -11.75 -9.91 13.29
N ASN A 9 -10.87 -10.40 14.16
CA ASN A 9 -10.99 -11.74 14.74
C ASN A 9 -12.31 -11.93 15.49
N TYR A 10 -12.66 -10.96 16.34
CA TYR A 10 -13.90 -10.98 17.10
C TYR A 10 -15.13 -10.98 16.20
N ILE A 11 -15.14 -10.13 15.16
CA ILE A 11 -16.24 -10.06 14.19
C ILE A 11 -16.44 -11.41 13.49
N ILE A 12 -15.36 -12.05 13.03
CA ILE A 12 -15.44 -13.37 12.39
C ILE A 12 -15.94 -14.43 13.38
N GLU A 13 -15.45 -14.44 14.62
CA GLU A 13 -15.90 -15.38 15.65
C GLU A 13 -17.37 -15.20 16.00
N LYS A 14 -17.86 -13.95 16.03
CA LYS A 14 -19.21 -13.62 16.44
C LYS A 14 -20.25 -13.85 15.34
N TYR A 15 -19.93 -13.46 14.11
CA TYR A 15 -20.89 -13.42 13.00
C TYR A 15 -20.63 -14.49 11.91
N GLY A 16 -19.49 -15.18 11.95
CA GLY A 16 -19.20 -16.31 11.07
C GLY A 16 -18.59 -15.92 9.72
N LYS A 17 -19.15 -16.46 8.63
CA LYS A 17 -18.61 -16.35 7.27
C LYS A 17 -19.32 -15.26 6.47
N ASP A 18 -18.72 -14.89 5.34
CA ASP A 18 -19.25 -13.98 4.32
C ASP A 18 -19.58 -12.57 4.86
N ILE A 19 -18.73 -12.09 5.77
CA ILE A 19 -18.88 -10.78 6.41
C ILE A 19 -18.22 -9.70 5.54
N GLY A 20 -18.93 -8.60 5.33
CA GLY A 20 -18.37 -7.35 4.82
C GLY A 20 -17.81 -6.49 5.94
N LEU A 21 -16.53 -6.11 5.85
CA LEU A 21 -15.86 -5.21 6.79
C LEU A 21 -15.34 -3.98 6.05
N ALA A 22 -15.65 -2.80 6.60
CA ALA A 22 -15.17 -1.53 6.06
C ALA A 22 -14.05 -0.96 6.92
N TYR A 23 -13.03 -0.39 6.27
CA TYR A 23 -11.99 0.39 6.93
C TYR A 23 -11.34 1.36 5.94
N ASP A 24 -11.04 2.59 6.35
CA ASP A 24 -10.49 3.64 5.48
C ASP A 24 -9.27 3.15 4.70
N ILE A 25 -8.41 2.38 5.37
CA ILE A 25 -7.19 1.81 4.77
C ILE A 25 -7.32 0.32 4.43
N MET A 26 -8.55 -0.17 4.15
CA MET A 26 -8.81 -1.59 3.95
C MET A 26 -7.89 -2.22 2.88
N CYS A 27 -7.59 -1.48 1.81
CA CYS A 27 -6.68 -1.91 0.74
C CYS A 27 -5.27 -2.27 1.24
N LYS A 28 -4.76 -1.60 2.27
CA LYS A 28 -3.49 -1.92 2.93
C LYS A 28 -3.71 -2.90 4.09
N PHE A 29 -4.82 -2.78 4.79
CA PHE A 29 -5.13 -3.61 5.94
C PHE A 29 -5.35 -5.08 5.57
N MET A 30 -5.97 -5.39 4.42
CA MET A 30 -6.10 -6.77 3.95
C MET A 30 -4.75 -7.46 3.72
N LYS A 31 -3.72 -6.73 3.28
CA LYS A 31 -2.34 -7.25 3.21
C LYS A 31 -1.75 -7.53 4.59
N THR A 32 -2.19 -6.78 5.59
CA THR A 32 -1.78 -7.00 6.99
C THR A 32 -2.50 -8.23 7.56
N LEU A 33 -3.81 -8.37 7.30
CA LEU A 33 -4.61 -9.51 7.72
C LEU A 33 -4.07 -10.83 7.14
N SER A 34 -3.73 -10.85 5.85
CA SER A 34 -3.17 -12.05 5.19
C SER A 34 -1.79 -12.48 5.71
N ARG A 35 -1.10 -11.62 6.47
CA ARG A 35 0.21 -11.90 7.09
C ARG A 35 0.12 -11.98 8.62
N SER A 36 -1.09 -11.93 9.17
CA SER A 36 -1.32 -11.94 10.61
C SER A 36 -1.55 -13.35 11.15
N SER A 37 -1.60 -13.47 12.48
CA SER A 37 -1.94 -14.72 13.17
C SER A 37 -3.34 -15.24 12.87
N ILE A 38 -4.22 -14.43 12.26
CA ILE A 38 -5.59 -14.82 11.88
C ILE A 38 -5.75 -15.00 10.37
N ALA A 39 -4.66 -15.08 9.61
CA ALA A 39 -4.70 -15.14 8.14
C ALA A 39 -5.54 -16.30 7.59
N SER A 40 -5.41 -17.50 8.17
CA SER A 40 -6.25 -18.66 7.82
C SER A 40 -7.72 -18.38 8.08
N LYS A 41 -8.04 -17.87 9.28
CA LYS A 41 -9.41 -17.52 9.67
C LYS A 41 -10.04 -16.49 8.73
N VAL A 42 -9.30 -15.45 8.35
CA VAL A 42 -9.78 -14.42 7.39
C VAL A 42 -10.05 -15.03 6.00
N LYS A 43 -9.19 -15.95 5.55
CA LYS A 43 -9.37 -16.65 4.28
C LYS A 43 -10.59 -17.57 4.33
N ASP A 44 -10.70 -18.39 5.37
CA ASP A 44 -11.75 -19.40 5.53
C ASP A 44 -13.13 -18.80 5.83
N SER A 45 -13.15 -17.58 6.36
CA SER A 45 -14.38 -16.83 6.59
C SER A 45 -14.93 -16.16 5.33
N GLY A 46 -14.16 -16.07 4.23
CA GLY A 46 -14.59 -15.33 3.05
C GLY A 46 -14.77 -13.83 3.32
N LEU A 47 -13.96 -13.24 4.22
CA LEU A 47 -14.09 -11.82 4.59
C LEU A 47 -13.99 -10.91 3.36
N ILE A 48 -14.99 -10.06 3.14
CA ILE A 48 -14.99 -9.04 2.10
C ILE A 48 -14.54 -7.72 2.71
N GLY A 49 -13.39 -7.21 2.27
CA GLY A 49 -12.90 -5.90 2.69
C GLY A 49 -13.39 -4.78 1.76
N VAL A 50 -13.79 -3.65 2.33
CA VAL A 50 -14.26 -2.46 1.62
C VAL A 50 -13.63 -1.19 2.21
N VAL A 51 -13.41 -0.17 1.40
CA VAL A 51 -13.13 1.19 1.88
C VAL A 51 -14.47 1.94 1.92
N PRO A 52 -14.84 2.61 3.04
CA PRO A 52 -16.09 3.37 3.13
C PRO A 52 -16.27 4.38 1.99
N ALA A 53 -17.52 4.68 1.61
CA ALA A 53 -17.83 5.40 0.37
C ALA A 53 -17.26 6.83 0.32
N PHE A 54 -17.20 7.53 1.46
CA PHE A 54 -16.66 8.88 1.54
C PHE A 54 -15.15 8.88 1.30
N HIS A 55 -14.42 8.00 2.01
CA HIS A 55 -12.97 7.87 1.89
C HIS A 55 -12.54 7.21 0.58
N GLY A 56 -13.38 6.33 0.04
CA GLY A 56 -13.07 5.55 -1.15
C GLY A 56 -12.79 6.44 -2.36
N HIS A 57 -13.45 7.59 -2.48
CA HIS A 57 -13.18 8.55 -3.55
C HIS A 57 -11.87 9.33 -3.38
N ALA A 58 -11.33 9.43 -2.16
CA ALA A 58 -10.01 10.02 -1.90
C ALA A 58 -8.86 9.06 -2.21
N HIS A 59 -9.16 7.78 -2.43
CA HIS A 59 -8.17 6.78 -2.82
C HIS A 59 -7.92 6.80 -4.31
N SER A 60 -6.80 6.20 -4.72
CA SER A 60 -6.50 6.09 -6.13
C SER A 60 -7.56 5.35 -6.92
N ARG A 61 -7.77 5.71 -8.19
CA ARG A 61 -8.67 4.97 -9.09
C ARG A 61 -8.38 3.47 -9.09
N SER A 62 -7.09 3.10 -9.13
CA SER A 62 -6.64 1.71 -9.00
C SER A 62 -7.07 1.05 -7.69
N CYS A 63 -7.18 1.79 -6.60
CA CYS A 63 -7.75 1.29 -5.34
C CYS A 63 -9.28 1.26 -5.40
N GLN A 64 -9.92 2.29 -5.96
CA GLN A 64 -11.37 2.40 -6.04
C GLN A 64 -12.02 1.19 -6.73
N ILE A 65 -11.49 0.75 -7.89
CA ILE A 65 -12.05 -0.37 -8.68
C ILE A 65 -12.05 -1.74 -7.95
N TRP A 66 -11.24 -1.87 -6.89
CA TRP A 66 -11.14 -3.08 -6.09
C TRP A 66 -11.85 -2.97 -4.74
N TRP A 67 -11.88 -1.78 -4.14
CA TRP A 67 -12.23 -1.62 -2.73
C TRP A 67 -13.41 -0.70 -2.46
N HIS A 68 -13.85 0.10 -3.43
CA HIS A 68 -14.97 1.02 -3.22
C HIS A 68 -16.31 0.25 -3.21
N PRO A 69 -17.29 0.59 -2.35
CA PRO A 69 -18.50 -0.23 -2.15
C PRO A 69 -19.31 -0.43 -3.44
N ARG A 70 -19.30 0.56 -4.33
CA ARG A 70 -19.95 0.48 -5.66
C ARG A 70 -19.39 -0.61 -6.59
N TYR A 71 -18.18 -1.09 -6.37
CA TYR A 71 -17.53 -2.13 -7.19
C TYR A 71 -17.42 -3.48 -6.47
N VAL A 72 -17.87 -3.56 -5.22
CA VAL A 72 -17.80 -4.77 -4.40
C VAL A 72 -19.20 -5.33 -4.21
N GLN A 73 -19.42 -6.55 -4.68
CA GLN A 73 -20.72 -7.20 -4.54
C GLN A 73 -20.99 -7.60 -3.09
N GLY A 74 -22.25 -7.55 -2.67
CA GLY A 74 -22.70 -8.00 -1.34
C GLY A 74 -22.78 -6.93 -0.26
N VAL A 75 -22.23 -5.73 -0.49
CA VAL A 75 -22.24 -4.63 0.50
C VAL A 75 -23.55 -3.82 0.53
N GLY A 76 -24.42 -4.03 -0.45
CA GLY A 76 -25.69 -3.32 -0.57
C GLY A 76 -25.49 -1.83 -0.83
N ARG A 77 -26.38 -1.00 -0.25
CA ARG A 77 -26.37 0.47 -0.37
C ARG A 77 -25.76 1.19 0.84
N ALA A 78 -25.14 0.46 1.75
CA ALA A 78 -24.49 1.07 2.91
C ALA A 78 -23.26 1.89 2.47
N ASP A 79 -23.09 3.08 3.05
CA ASP A 79 -21.89 3.91 2.87
C ASP A 79 -20.73 3.43 3.74
N LEU A 80 -21.04 2.71 4.83
CA LEU A 80 -20.11 2.11 5.78
C LEU A 80 -19.31 3.15 6.61
N GLU A 81 -19.91 4.32 6.86
CA GLU A 81 -19.34 5.48 7.59
C GLU A 81 -19.82 5.57 9.06
N GLU A 82 -20.29 4.45 9.64
CA GLU A 82 -20.93 4.47 10.96
C GLU A 82 -19.95 4.78 12.11
N CYS A 83 -18.66 4.44 11.95
CA CYS A 83 -17.66 4.75 12.97
C CYS A 83 -17.48 6.26 13.14
N GLU A 84 -17.39 7.00 12.03
CA GLU A 84 -17.29 8.46 12.00
C GLU A 84 -18.52 9.12 12.64
N ARG A 85 -19.72 8.58 12.35
CA ARG A 85 -20.97 9.06 12.96
C ARG A 85 -20.97 8.84 14.47
N LEU A 86 -20.53 7.68 14.94
CA LEU A 86 -20.38 7.38 16.37
C LEU A 86 -19.39 8.35 17.03
N PHE A 87 -18.20 8.54 16.45
CA PHE A 87 -17.20 9.45 16.99
C PHE A 87 -17.70 10.89 17.01
N SER A 88 -18.39 11.34 15.96
CA SER A 88 -18.99 12.66 15.92
C SER A 88 -20.00 12.87 17.05
N LYS A 89 -20.92 11.91 17.27
CA LYS A 89 -21.91 11.97 18.36
C LYS A 89 -21.22 11.93 19.74
N SER A 90 -20.14 11.15 19.88
CA SER A 90 -19.44 11.04 21.17
C SER A 90 -18.82 12.36 21.65
N ASN A 91 -18.64 13.35 20.77
CA ASN A 91 -18.20 14.69 21.15
C ASN A 91 -19.17 15.38 22.12
N GLU A 92 -20.45 15.02 22.13
CA GLU A 92 -21.44 15.53 23.09
C GLU A 92 -21.06 15.22 24.54
N LEU A 93 -20.30 14.15 24.78
CA LEU A 93 -19.80 13.79 26.11
C LEU A 93 -18.74 14.75 26.63
N ALA A 94 -18.07 15.51 25.76
CA ALA A 94 -16.91 16.30 26.14
C ALA A 94 -17.25 17.37 27.19
N SER A 95 -18.40 18.03 27.07
CA SER A 95 -18.83 19.09 27.99
C SER A 95 -19.14 18.52 29.38
N GLY A 96 -19.88 17.41 29.45
CA GLY A 96 -20.28 16.75 30.69
C GLY A 96 -19.14 16.04 31.42
N THR A 97 -18.22 15.42 30.68
CA THR A 97 -17.14 14.60 31.25
C THR A 97 -15.88 15.38 31.65
N ARG A 98 -15.78 16.66 31.26
CA ARG A 98 -14.56 17.47 31.43
C ARG A 98 -14.14 17.59 32.89
N MET A 99 -15.09 17.87 33.77
CA MET A 99 -14.87 18.08 35.21
C MET A 99 -15.17 16.83 36.05
N CYS A 100 -15.59 15.73 35.42
CA CYS A 100 -15.85 14.47 36.11
C CYS A 100 -14.57 13.81 36.62
N SER A 101 -14.68 13.10 37.74
CA SER A 101 -13.66 12.14 38.15
C SER A 101 -13.52 11.03 37.09
N ALA A 102 -12.37 10.33 37.10
CA ALA A 102 -12.12 9.25 36.15
C ALA A 102 -13.20 8.16 36.17
N PHE A 103 -13.78 7.88 37.34
CA PHE A 103 -14.88 6.91 37.50
C PHE A 103 -16.13 7.38 36.77
N HIS A 104 -16.64 8.59 37.07
CA HIS A 104 -17.86 9.11 36.45
C HIS A 104 -17.70 9.33 34.95
N ARG A 105 -16.52 9.76 34.49
CA ARG A 105 -16.22 9.86 33.05
C ARG A 105 -16.37 8.51 32.35
N ARG A 106 -15.82 7.43 32.92
CA ARG A 106 -15.96 6.09 32.34
C ARG A 106 -17.41 5.64 32.35
N GLN A 107 -18.14 5.88 33.45
CA GLN A 107 -19.55 5.54 33.55
C GLN A 107 -20.37 6.22 32.44
N GLN A 108 -20.19 7.52 32.22
CA GLN A 108 -20.88 8.27 31.16
C GLN A 108 -20.52 7.78 29.75
N ILE A 109 -19.25 7.43 29.51
CA ILE A 109 -18.83 6.86 28.22
C ILE A 109 -19.50 5.50 27.97
N VAL A 110 -19.56 4.63 28.98
CA VAL A 110 -20.22 3.32 28.86
C VAL A 110 -21.71 3.48 28.61
N GLU A 111 -22.39 4.33 29.40
CA GLU A 111 -23.82 4.58 29.24
C GLU A 111 -24.18 5.16 27.87
N PHE A 112 -23.34 6.05 27.34
CA PHE A 112 -23.49 6.56 25.96
C PHE A 112 -23.38 5.45 24.91
N LEU A 113 -22.39 4.56 25.04
CA LEU A 113 -22.21 3.47 24.09
C LEU A 113 -23.36 2.46 24.16
N ASP A 114 -23.82 2.11 25.37
CA ASP A 114 -24.95 1.20 25.59
C ASP A 114 -26.24 1.79 25.00
N PHE A 115 -26.48 3.08 25.23
CA PHE A 115 -27.64 3.77 24.66
C PHE A 115 -27.55 3.85 23.13
N HIS A 116 -26.38 4.17 22.58
CA HIS A 116 -26.17 4.19 21.14
C HIS A 116 -26.43 2.81 20.52
N ASP A 117 -25.99 1.71 21.16
CA ASP A 117 -26.26 0.35 20.66
C ASP A 117 -27.76 0.06 20.62
N CYS A 118 -28.50 0.41 21.69
CA CYS A 118 -29.95 0.28 21.75
C CYS A 118 -30.65 1.08 20.63
N ASP A 119 -30.26 2.34 20.43
CA ASP A 119 -30.82 3.21 19.39
C ASP A 119 -30.55 2.65 17.98
N LYS A 120 -29.33 2.15 17.73
CA LYS A 120 -28.99 1.51 16.45
C LYS A 120 -29.78 0.23 16.23
N TYR A 121 -29.93 -0.60 17.24
CA TYR A 121 -30.72 -1.82 17.14
C TYR A 121 -32.19 -1.50 16.83
N ALA A 122 -32.78 -0.52 17.52
CA ALA A 122 -34.15 -0.08 17.30
C ALA A 122 -34.38 0.49 15.88
N THR A 123 -33.40 1.21 15.34
CA THR A 123 -33.50 1.85 14.01
C THR A 123 -33.07 0.95 12.85
N HIS A 124 -32.46 -0.21 13.13
CA HIS A 124 -31.88 -1.10 12.12
C HIS A 124 -32.91 -1.59 11.07
N GLY A 125 -34.11 -1.98 11.52
CA GLY A 125 -35.17 -2.44 10.62
C GLY A 125 -35.62 -1.36 9.63
N THR A 126 -35.82 -0.14 10.12
CA THR A 126 -36.16 1.02 9.28
C THR A 126 -35.04 1.35 8.30
N PHE A 127 -33.79 1.28 8.73
CA PHE A 127 -32.62 1.47 7.86
C PHE A 127 -32.60 0.46 6.70
N LEU A 128 -32.78 -0.84 6.99
CA LEU A 128 -32.82 -1.88 5.96
C LEU A 128 -34.00 -1.69 5.01
N PHE A 129 -35.20 -1.44 5.54
CA PHE A 129 -36.41 -1.22 4.74
C PHE A 129 -36.26 -0.02 3.78
N ASN A 130 -35.74 1.10 4.27
CA ASN A 130 -35.54 2.30 3.45
C ASN A 130 -34.50 2.07 2.35
N ASN A 131 -33.39 1.40 2.66
CA ASN A 131 -32.38 1.04 1.66
C ASN A 131 -32.92 0.10 0.59
N TYR A 132 -33.71 -0.90 0.99
CA TYR A 132 -34.36 -1.81 0.06
C TYR A 132 -35.33 -1.08 -0.88
N ARG A 133 -36.21 -0.22 -0.34
CA ARG A 133 -37.13 0.59 -1.16
C ARG A 133 -36.38 1.53 -2.10
N ALA A 134 -35.30 2.16 -1.64
CA ALA A 134 -34.48 3.03 -2.48
C ALA A 134 -33.81 2.25 -3.62
N ALA A 135 -33.35 1.01 -3.35
CA ALA A 135 -32.80 0.13 -4.38
C ALA A 135 -33.86 -0.22 -5.45
N LEU A 136 -35.06 -0.62 -5.03
CA LEU A 136 -36.17 -0.91 -5.95
C LEU A 136 -36.54 0.30 -6.82
N ARG A 137 -36.65 1.49 -6.22
CA ARG A 137 -36.90 2.73 -6.95
C ARG A 137 -35.80 3.02 -7.96
N THR A 138 -34.53 2.90 -7.57
CA THR A 138 -33.40 3.10 -8.48
C THR A 138 -33.49 2.16 -9.69
N ILE A 139 -33.82 0.88 -9.47
CA ILE A 139 -33.97 -0.11 -10.54
C ILE A 139 -35.13 0.28 -11.48
N ALA A 140 -36.28 0.68 -10.92
CA ALA A 140 -37.44 1.09 -11.69
C ALA A 140 -37.17 2.35 -12.52
N ASP A 141 -36.66 3.40 -11.88
CA ASP A 141 -36.50 4.73 -12.47
C ASP A 141 -35.31 4.79 -13.44
N SER A 142 -34.17 4.21 -13.05
CA SER A 142 -32.94 4.26 -13.85
C SER A 142 -32.86 3.14 -14.89
N GLY A 143 -33.61 2.05 -14.74
CA GLY A 143 -33.54 0.91 -15.66
C GLY A 143 -33.98 1.24 -17.08
N PHE A 144 -35.00 2.09 -17.25
CA PHE A 144 -35.41 2.56 -18.58
C PHE A 144 -34.36 3.48 -19.21
N GLN A 145 -33.83 4.43 -18.43
CA GLN A 145 -32.79 5.36 -18.89
C GLN A 145 -31.52 4.61 -19.29
N LEU A 146 -31.13 3.61 -18.51
CA LEU A 146 -29.99 2.75 -18.84
C LEU A 146 -30.21 2.01 -20.15
N ARG A 147 -31.39 1.40 -20.37
CA ARG A 147 -31.70 0.71 -21.63
C ARG A 147 -31.64 1.64 -22.85
N LEU A 148 -32.14 2.86 -22.71
CA LEU A 148 -32.07 3.85 -23.79
C LEU A 148 -30.62 4.23 -24.12
N LEU A 149 -29.78 4.36 -23.09
CA LEU A 149 -28.34 4.61 -23.26
C LEU A 149 -27.60 3.40 -23.84
N GLU A 150 -27.94 2.19 -23.41
CA GLU A 150 -27.41 0.92 -23.93
C GLU A 150 -27.67 0.82 -25.44
N GLU A 151 -28.91 1.09 -25.88
CA GLU A 151 -29.28 1.11 -27.29
C GLU A 151 -28.52 2.19 -28.06
N LYS A 152 -28.51 3.42 -27.55
CA LYS A 152 -27.86 4.57 -28.20
C LYS A 152 -26.33 4.40 -28.34
N LEU A 153 -25.69 3.82 -27.32
CA LEU A 153 -24.24 3.66 -27.27
C LEU A 153 -23.80 2.28 -27.80
N HIS A 154 -24.75 1.42 -28.19
CA HIS A 154 -24.49 0.02 -28.56
C HIS A 154 -23.67 -0.72 -27.51
N THR A 155 -24.06 -0.55 -26.23
CA THR A 155 -23.42 -1.20 -25.09
C THR A 155 -24.40 -2.08 -24.34
N SER A 156 -23.88 -2.97 -23.51
CA SER A 156 -24.63 -3.88 -22.66
C SER A 156 -24.00 -3.98 -21.27
N ALA A 157 -24.73 -4.58 -20.34
CA ALA A 157 -24.20 -4.93 -19.01
C ALA A 157 -22.89 -5.74 -19.07
N ALA A 158 -22.71 -6.60 -20.08
CA ALA A 158 -21.49 -7.37 -20.26
C ALA A 158 -20.29 -6.48 -20.63
N ASP A 159 -20.52 -5.43 -21.42
CA ASP A 159 -19.47 -4.47 -21.78
C ASP A 159 -19.00 -3.69 -20.55
N TYR A 160 -19.89 -3.35 -19.61
CA TYR A 160 -19.51 -2.63 -18.39
C TYR A 160 -18.62 -3.47 -17.47
N GLN A 161 -18.94 -4.77 -17.34
CA GLN A 161 -18.11 -5.70 -16.59
C GLN A 161 -16.75 -5.87 -17.29
N ARG A 162 -16.75 -6.03 -18.62
CA ARG A 162 -15.53 -6.11 -19.43
C ARG A 162 -14.66 -4.86 -19.24
N HIS A 163 -15.22 -3.66 -19.35
CA HIS A 163 -14.47 -2.41 -19.16
C HIS A 163 -13.88 -2.29 -17.75
N LEU A 164 -14.60 -2.74 -16.71
CA LEU A 164 -14.08 -2.76 -15.34
C LEU A 164 -12.90 -3.72 -15.21
N ASP A 165 -12.96 -4.89 -15.85
CA ASP A 165 -11.89 -5.89 -15.82
C ASP A 165 -10.69 -5.46 -16.68
N GLU A 166 -10.92 -4.80 -17.82
CA GLU A 166 -9.87 -4.15 -18.63
C GLU A 166 -9.18 -3.03 -17.83
N GLU A 167 -9.93 -2.18 -17.13
CA GLU A 167 -9.38 -1.13 -16.29
C GLU A 167 -8.53 -1.71 -15.13
N ARG A 168 -8.99 -2.82 -14.53
CA ARG A 168 -8.23 -3.57 -13.53
C ARG A 168 -6.93 -4.12 -14.11
N ALA A 169 -7.00 -4.76 -15.27
CA ALA A 169 -5.84 -5.33 -15.95
C ALA A 169 -4.82 -4.26 -16.34
N TYR A 170 -5.29 -3.13 -16.87
CA TYR A 170 -4.46 -1.96 -17.21
C TYR A 170 -3.67 -1.46 -16.00
N PHE A 171 -4.36 -1.16 -14.89
CA PHE A 171 -3.68 -0.68 -13.68
C PHE A 171 -2.77 -1.75 -13.04
N GLN A 172 -3.07 -3.04 -13.19
CA GLN A 172 -2.19 -4.12 -12.74
C GLN A 172 -0.94 -4.26 -13.61
N GLY A 173 -1.07 -4.09 -14.92
CA GLY A 173 0.05 -4.11 -15.87
C GLY A 173 1.06 -3.00 -15.57
N LEU A 174 0.58 -1.81 -15.21
CA LEU A 174 1.42 -0.69 -14.79
C LEU A 174 2.15 -0.91 -13.44
N LEU A 175 1.78 -1.93 -12.65
CA LEU A 175 2.35 -2.18 -11.32
C LEU A 175 3.51 -3.18 -11.31
N LYS A 176 3.71 -3.99 -12.37
CA LYS A 176 4.69 -5.08 -12.35
C LYS A 176 5.55 -5.11 -13.60
N GLU A 177 6.86 -5.01 -13.40
CA GLU A 177 7.86 -5.38 -14.40
C GLU A 177 8.08 -6.91 -14.43
N PRO A 178 8.55 -7.46 -15.56
CA PRO A 178 9.03 -8.83 -15.63
C PRO A 178 10.14 -9.11 -14.58
N PRO A 179 10.14 -10.28 -13.93
CA PRO A 179 11.12 -10.64 -12.90
C PRO A 179 12.57 -10.59 -13.40
N GLU A 180 12.80 -10.99 -14.64
CA GLU A 180 14.14 -11.09 -15.26
C GLU A 180 14.78 -9.71 -15.42
N VAL A 181 13.96 -8.70 -15.69
CA VAL A 181 14.38 -7.30 -15.79
C VAL A 181 14.74 -6.75 -14.41
N SER A 182 13.97 -7.10 -13.37
CA SER A 182 14.27 -6.67 -12.00
C SER A 182 15.57 -7.25 -11.46
N GLN A 183 15.86 -8.53 -11.73
CA GLN A 183 17.08 -9.21 -11.27
C GLN A 183 18.36 -8.62 -11.88
N ARG A 184 18.37 -8.28 -13.18
CA ARG A 184 19.55 -7.64 -13.82
C ARG A 184 19.88 -6.28 -13.19
N PHE A 185 18.87 -5.51 -12.80
CA PHE A 185 19.08 -4.23 -12.13
C PHE A 185 19.50 -4.40 -10.67
N GLU A 186 18.97 -5.39 -9.95
CA GLU A 186 19.45 -5.74 -8.61
C GLU A 186 20.93 -6.14 -8.63
N TYR A 187 21.35 -6.91 -9.64
CA TYR A 187 22.75 -7.24 -9.85
C TYR A 187 23.62 -6.00 -10.12
N LEU A 188 23.17 -5.09 -11.00
CA LEU A 188 23.89 -3.85 -11.28
C LEU A 188 24.04 -2.97 -10.01
N GLU A 189 22.98 -2.81 -9.22
CA GLU A 189 23.05 -2.09 -7.94
C GLU A 189 24.03 -2.76 -6.95
N ALA A 190 24.06 -4.08 -6.90
CA ALA A 190 24.99 -4.83 -6.06
C ALA A 190 26.46 -4.61 -6.51
N LEU A 191 26.72 -4.57 -7.81
CA LEU A 191 28.03 -4.24 -8.38
C LEU A 191 28.47 -2.80 -8.06
N GLU A 192 27.56 -1.82 -8.13
CA GLU A 192 27.86 -0.44 -7.74
C GLU A 192 28.18 -0.31 -6.24
N ARG A 193 27.47 -1.07 -5.38
CA ARG A 193 27.79 -1.16 -3.94
C ARG A 193 29.15 -1.80 -3.71
N LEU A 194 29.50 -2.83 -4.48
CA LEU A 194 30.79 -3.49 -4.42
C LEU A 194 31.92 -2.51 -4.76
N GLN A 195 31.82 -1.83 -5.91
CA GLN A 195 32.80 -0.82 -6.34
C GLN A 195 33.00 0.29 -5.29
N LYS A 196 31.90 0.76 -4.68
CA LYS A 196 31.98 1.74 -3.59
C LYS A 196 32.70 1.18 -2.37
N ALA A 197 32.39 -0.06 -1.97
CA ALA A 197 33.04 -0.72 -0.84
C ALA A 197 34.54 -0.97 -1.10
N GLU A 198 34.91 -1.31 -2.34
CA GLU A 198 36.31 -1.44 -2.77
C GLU A 198 37.06 -0.12 -2.62
N MET A 199 36.51 0.98 -3.12
CA MET A 199 37.13 2.31 -3.02
C MET A 199 37.27 2.77 -1.56
N GLU A 200 36.25 2.56 -0.73
CA GLU A 200 36.30 2.85 0.71
C GLU A 200 37.37 2.01 1.42
N SER A 201 37.46 0.71 1.10
CA SER A 201 38.44 -0.21 1.67
C SER A 201 39.87 0.12 1.23
N LEU A 202 40.08 0.47 -0.04
CA LEU A 202 41.37 0.94 -0.56
C LEU A 202 41.85 2.20 0.17
N THR A 203 40.95 3.17 0.37
CA THR A 203 41.24 4.41 1.09
C THR A 203 41.59 4.13 2.55
N ALA A 204 40.81 3.27 3.23
CA ALA A 204 41.08 2.87 4.61
C ALA A 204 42.39 2.09 4.75
N ARG A 205 42.72 1.23 3.77
CA ARG A 205 43.99 0.48 3.70
C ARG A 205 45.18 1.41 3.51
N ALA A 206 45.07 2.42 2.64
CA ALA A 206 46.11 3.41 2.44
C ALA A 206 46.37 4.24 3.72
N ALA A 207 45.30 4.68 4.40
CA ALA A 207 45.40 5.37 5.68
C ALA A 207 46.03 4.50 6.77
N TYR A 208 45.67 3.22 6.83
CA TYR A 208 46.26 2.27 7.78
C TYR A 208 47.75 1.99 7.49
N ARG A 209 48.15 1.88 6.21
CA ARG A 209 49.56 1.77 5.82
C ARG A 209 50.36 3.01 6.21
N ALA A 210 49.87 4.20 5.87
CA ALA A 210 50.52 5.46 6.24
C ALA A 210 50.69 5.62 7.76
N PHE A 211 49.67 5.21 8.53
CA PHE A 211 49.76 5.15 9.99
C PHE A 211 50.85 4.18 10.47
N ASN A 212 50.89 2.95 9.96
CA ASN A 212 51.90 1.96 10.34
C ASN A 212 53.33 2.45 9.99
N GLU A 213 53.53 3.01 8.81
CA GLU A 213 54.84 3.55 8.39
C GLU A 213 55.29 4.77 9.21
N ALA A 214 54.36 5.61 9.69
CA ALA A 214 54.68 6.72 10.58
C ALA A 214 55.06 6.22 11.98
N TYR A 215 54.37 5.20 12.47
CA TYR A 215 54.66 4.54 13.74
C TYR A 215 56.04 3.86 13.73
N GLU A 216 56.37 3.13 12.66
CA GLU A 216 57.67 2.46 12.48
C GLU A 216 58.84 3.44 12.40
N ARG A 217 58.62 4.65 11.87
CA ARG A 217 59.62 5.74 11.79
C ARG A 217 59.76 6.55 13.07
N GLY A 218 59.06 6.19 14.15
CA GLY A 218 59.10 6.91 15.42
C GLY A 218 58.43 8.30 15.38
N GLY A 219 57.60 8.56 14.36
CA GLY A 219 56.90 9.83 14.18
C GLY A 219 55.63 9.93 15.04
N SER A 220 55.29 11.15 15.46
CA SER A 220 53.96 11.46 15.99
C SER A 220 52.97 11.52 14.85
N PHE A 221 51.90 10.72 14.92
CA PHE A 221 50.82 10.73 13.93
C PHE A 221 49.66 11.59 14.46
N GLU A 222 49.29 12.66 13.75
CA GLU A 222 48.10 13.45 14.07
C GLU A 222 46.82 12.68 13.70
N GLY A 223 46.24 11.99 14.68
CA GLY A 223 44.96 11.30 14.52
C GLY A 223 44.70 10.20 15.56
N SER A 224 43.46 9.72 15.64
CA SER A 224 43.08 8.63 16.56
C SER A 224 43.38 7.26 15.95
N ALA A 225 44.47 6.62 16.38
CA ALA A 225 44.91 5.30 15.92
C ALA A 225 43.80 4.22 16.02
N GLY A 226 42.98 4.26 17.07
CA GLY A 226 41.85 3.35 17.25
C GLY A 226 40.78 3.49 16.16
N LYS A 227 40.50 4.72 15.71
CA LYS A 227 39.56 4.98 14.62
C LYS A 227 40.07 4.45 13.28
N ILE A 228 41.37 4.59 13.00
CA ILE A 228 41.99 4.12 11.75
C ILE A 228 41.95 2.59 11.67
N LYS A 229 42.40 1.90 12.73
CA LYS A 229 42.35 0.44 12.83
C LYS A 229 40.92 -0.09 12.71
N SER A 230 39.98 0.51 13.46
CA SER A 230 38.56 0.13 13.40
C SER A 230 37.97 0.34 12.00
N ASN A 231 38.29 1.46 11.33
CA ASN A 231 37.80 1.73 9.99
C ASN A 231 38.37 0.76 8.94
N TYR A 232 39.65 0.39 9.05
CA TYR A 232 40.27 -0.62 8.19
C TYR A 232 39.57 -1.97 8.30
N THR A 233 39.39 -2.49 9.53
CA THR A 233 38.69 -3.78 9.74
C THR A 233 37.23 -3.71 9.27
N ARG A 234 36.51 -2.63 9.60
CA ARG A 234 35.09 -2.48 9.24
C ARG A 234 34.88 -2.44 7.73
N THR A 235 35.69 -1.68 7.00
CA THR A 235 35.58 -1.57 5.54
C THR A 235 35.98 -2.87 4.83
N ALA A 236 36.97 -3.60 5.35
CA ALA A 236 37.32 -4.93 4.85
C ALA A 236 36.19 -5.96 5.04
N ASN A 237 35.58 -5.99 6.23
CA ASN A 237 34.43 -6.88 6.49
C ASN A 237 33.22 -6.52 5.61
N ARG A 238 32.95 -5.22 5.43
CA ARG A 238 31.89 -4.75 4.53
C ARG A 238 32.14 -5.20 3.09
N LEU A 239 33.38 -5.11 2.60
CA LEU A 239 33.74 -5.53 1.26
C LEU A 239 33.44 -7.03 1.07
N SER A 240 33.87 -7.88 2.00
CA SER A 240 33.59 -9.33 1.94
C SER A 240 32.09 -9.65 1.90
N LEU A 241 31.29 -8.96 2.73
CA LEU A 241 29.83 -9.19 2.77
C LEU A 241 29.13 -8.84 1.46
N VAL A 242 29.54 -7.72 0.84
CA VAL A 242 28.97 -7.27 -0.44
C VAL A 242 29.48 -8.14 -1.59
N ASP A 243 30.72 -8.60 -1.54
CA ASP A 243 31.27 -9.54 -2.53
C ASP A 243 30.53 -10.89 -2.51
N ASP A 244 30.26 -11.43 -1.31
CA ASP A 244 29.45 -12.63 -1.14
C ASP A 244 28.00 -12.44 -1.62
N GLU A 245 27.44 -11.23 -1.44
CA GLU A 245 26.11 -10.87 -1.96
C GLU A 245 26.09 -10.89 -3.49
N VAL A 246 27.08 -10.26 -4.13
CA VAL A 246 27.24 -10.28 -5.59
C VAL A 246 27.41 -11.70 -6.11
N ALA A 247 28.26 -12.52 -5.47
CA ALA A 247 28.48 -13.91 -5.88
C ALA A 247 27.21 -14.77 -5.81
N ARG A 248 26.37 -14.58 -4.79
CA ARG A 248 25.07 -15.27 -4.71
C ARG A 248 24.12 -14.87 -5.85
N ILE A 249 24.12 -13.58 -6.22
CA ILE A 249 23.30 -13.11 -7.34
C ILE A 249 23.83 -13.68 -8.66
N GLU A 250 25.16 -13.74 -8.84
CA GLU A 250 25.82 -14.33 -10.02
C GLU A 250 25.43 -15.80 -10.19
N ASP A 251 25.42 -16.59 -9.11
CA ASP A 251 25.01 -18.00 -9.12
C ASP A 251 23.53 -18.18 -9.51
N VAL A 252 22.64 -17.38 -8.91
CA VAL A 252 21.20 -17.41 -9.23
C VAL A 252 20.93 -17.02 -10.69
N MET A 253 21.69 -16.06 -11.23
CA MET A 253 21.54 -15.58 -12.60
C MET A 253 22.31 -16.40 -13.64
N GLY A 254 23.14 -17.36 -13.21
CA GLY A 254 23.99 -18.15 -14.10
C GLY A 254 25.09 -17.33 -14.79
N ILE A 255 25.60 -16.27 -14.14
CA ILE A 255 26.65 -15.40 -14.67
C ILE A 255 28.01 -16.05 -14.39
N THR A 256 28.74 -16.41 -15.45
CA THR A 256 30.06 -17.04 -15.35
C THR A 256 31.20 -16.04 -15.20
N GLU A 257 31.03 -14.82 -15.75
CA GLU A 257 32.01 -13.75 -15.68
C GLU A 257 31.38 -12.47 -15.10
N ARG A 258 31.95 -11.99 -14.00
CA ARG A 258 31.48 -10.77 -13.32
C ARG A 258 31.56 -9.56 -14.25
N TRP A 259 30.47 -8.79 -14.30
CA TRP A 259 30.43 -7.58 -15.11
C TRP A 259 31.34 -6.49 -14.53
N ARG A 260 32.17 -5.92 -15.40
CA ARG A 260 33.07 -4.81 -15.09
C ARG A 260 32.46 -3.48 -15.57
N PRO A 261 32.85 -2.32 -15.02
CA PRO A 261 32.34 -1.02 -15.47
C PRO A 261 32.46 -0.74 -16.98
N ASP A 262 33.44 -1.36 -17.63
CA ASP A 262 33.75 -1.29 -19.05
C ASP A 262 33.14 -2.43 -19.89
N SER A 263 32.55 -3.46 -19.24
CA SER A 263 31.91 -4.56 -19.96
C SER A 263 30.67 -4.09 -20.73
N PRO A 264 30.42 -4.62 -21.95
CA PRO A 264 29.23 -4.29 -22.74
C PRO A 264 27.93 -4.52 -21.97
N GLU A 265 27.85 -5.58 -21.17
CA GLU A 265 26.69 -5.98 -20.39
C GLU A 265 26.37 -4.97 -19.29
N TYR A 266 27.41 -4.48 -18.58
CA TYR A 266 27.28 -3.43 -17.57
C TYR A 266 26.80 -2.13 -18.18
N LEU A 267 27.40 -1.70 -19.29
CA LEU A 267 27.05 -0.45 -19.96
C LEU A 267 25.63 -0.49 -20.52
N ALA A 268 25.24 -1.61 -21.15
CA ALA A 268 23.89 -1.84 -21.63
C ALA A 268 22.87 -1.82 -20.47
N CYS A 269 23.13 -2.56 -19.39
CA CYS A 269 22.25 -2.59 -18.22
C CYS A 269 22.13 -1.21 -17.54
N ARG A 270 23.22 -0.44 -17.45
CA ARG A 270 23.20 0.92 -16.89
C ARG A 270 22.39 1.90 -17.75
N LYS A 271 22.51 1.79 -19.08
CA LYS A 271 21.66 2.55 -20.02
C LYS A 271 20.19 2.15 -19.84
N GLU A 272 19.90 0.85 -19.82
CA GLU A 272 18.57 0.31 -19.57
C GLU A 272 18.02 0.78 -18.21
N LEU A 273 18.84 0.89 -17.16
CA LEU A 273 18.42 1.34 -15.83
C LEU A 273 17.99 2.81 -15.87
N THR A 274 18.73 3.65 -16.60
CA THR A 274 18.42 5.07 -16.77
C THR A 274 17.12 5.25 -17.56
N GLU A 275 16.98 4.50 -18.66
CA GLU A 275 15.74 4.47 -19.43
C GLU A 275 14.57 3.89 -18.62
N ARG A 276 14.81 2.91 -17.76
CA ARG A 276 13.81 2.31 -16.85
C ARG A 276 13.34 3.30 -15.81
N GLN A 277 14.24 4.07 -15.19
CA GLN A 277 13.85 5.13 -14.26
C GLN A 277 12.95 6.16 -14.96
N TYR A 278 13.30 6.54 -16.18
CA TYR A 278 12.47 7.42 -17.01
C TYR A 278 11.10 6.80 -17.35
N ARG A 279 11.07 5.55 -17.84
CA ARG A 279 9.82 4.83 -18.18
C ARG A 279 8.95 4.62 -16.95
N ARG A 280 9.50 4.21 -15.80
CA ARG A 280 8.75 4.09 -14.55
C ARG A 280 8.17 5.42 -14.08
N ALA A 281 8.93 6.50 -14.19
CA ALA A 281 8.44 7.82 -13.86
C ALA A 281 7.32 8.25 -14.82
N LEU A 282 7.44 7.90 -16.11
CA LEU A 282 6.43 8.16 -17.13
C LEU A 282 5.17 7.30 -16.91
N ASP A 283 5.31 6.00 -16.63
CA ASP A 283 4.22 5.07 -16.33
C ASP A 283 3.49 5.51 -15.05
N GLU A 284 4.22 5.94 -14.02
CA GLU A 284 3.63 6.48 -12.80
C GLU A 284 2.91 7.81 -13.07
N LEU A 285 3.50 8.69 -13.88
CA LEU A 285 2.85 9.93 -14.29
C LEU A 285 1.57 9.62 -15.09
N GLU A 286 1.62 8.72 -16.06
CA GLU A 286 0.47 8.27 -16.84
C GLU A 286 -0.59 7.67 -15.93
N ARG A 287 -0.19 6.77 -15.01
CA ARG A 287 -1.09 6.16 -14.02
C ARG A 287 -1.80 7.23 -13.20
N LEU A 288 -1.07 8.23 -12.69
CA LEU A 288 -1.60 9.31 -11.87
C LEU A 288 -2.48 10.26 -12.68
N VAL A 289 -2.11 10.59 -13.91
CA VAL A 289 -2.90 11.47 -14.81
C VAL A 289 -4.20 10.78 -15.22
N VAL A 290 -4.14 9.54 -15.72
CA VAL A 290 -5.33 8.77 -16.11
C VAL A 290 -6.27 8.57 -14.91
N GLN A 291 -5.69 8.20 -13.76
CA GLN A 291 -6.42 8.12 -12.52
C GLN A 291 -7.13 9.44 -12.17
N ARG A 292 -6.42 10.57 -12.24
CA ARG A 292 -6.98 11.89 -11.92
C ARG A 292 -8.07 12.29 -12.90
N LEU A 293 -7.90 12.01 -14.19
CA LEU A 293 -8.92 12.25 -15.21
C LEU A 293 -10.19 11.46 -14.89
N MET A 294 -10.06 10.17 -14.57
CA MET A 294 -11.20 9.32 -14.19
C MET A 294 -11.89 9.79 -12.90
N GLU A 295 -11.13 10.31 -11.92
CA GLU A 295 -11.68 10.94 -10.72
C GLU A 295 -12.48 12.21 -11.06
N LEU A 296 -11.93 13.10 -11.89
CA LEU A 296 -12.57 14.36 -12.28
C LEU A 296 -13.83 14.15 -13.12
N THR A 297 -13.81 13.21 -14.07
CA THR A 297 -14.99 12.85 -14.88
C THR A 297 -16.13 12.35 -14.00
N LYS A 298 -15.84 11.57 -12.96
CA LYS A 298 -16.86 11.07 -12.03
C LYS A 298 -17.47 12.12 -11.12
N LEU A 299 -16.74 13.19 -10.81
CA LEU A 299 -17.22 14.29 -10.00
C LEU A 299 -18.00 15.34 -10.82
N ASN A 300 -18.27 15.08 -12.11
CA ASN A 300 -18.80 16.06 -13.06
C ASN A 300 -17.96 17.36 -13.12
N MET A 301 -16.66 17.28 -12.84
CA MET A 301 -15.74 18.43 -12.88
C MET A 301 -14.90 18.47 -14.16
N SER A 302 -15.11 17.55 -15.10
CA SER A 302 -14.48 17.58 -16.42
C SER A 302 -14.99 18.81 -17.20
N GLY A 303 -14.21 19.89 -17.20
CA GLY A 303 -14.53 21.15 -17.88
C GLY A 303 -14.52 22.39 -16.99
N VAL A 304 -14.39 22.23 -15.66
CA VAL A 304 -14.17 23.35 -14.74
C VAL A 304 -12.65 23.48 -14.54
N GLY A 305 -11.99 24.14 -15.50
CA GLY A 305 -10.60 24.55 -15.32
C GLY A 305 -10.49 25.49 -14.11
N MET A 306 -9.34 25.42 -13.42
CA MET A 306 -8.92 26.48 -12.50
C MET A 306 -9.02 27.86 -13.16
#